data_AF-A0A1I1TAR1-F1
#
_entry.id   AF-A0A1I1TAR1-F1
#
_cell.length_a   1.000
_cell.length_b   1.000
_cell.length_c   1.000
_cell.angle_alpha   90.00
_cell.angle_beta   90.00
_cell.angle_gamma   90.00
#
_symmetry.space_group_name_H-M   'P 1'
#
loop_
_entity.id
_entity.type
_entity.pdbx_description
1 polymer ?
#
loop_
_entity_poly.entity_id
_entity_poly.type
_entity_poly.pdbx_seq_one_letter_code
_entity_poly.pdbx_strand_id
1 'polypeptide(L)'
;MIICPNCGKENQDHYKFCLGCGARLPGGAPASVPPRASHTPAGTQITPPVAPQTSGGTVIDPPKPPAGKAPAPATSAPSFAAATPPAEAAQNGCNACGMVNPQGFLFCGRCGNRLSAAPVTPPPAAVPPPITARPSARPKLRAALHLLREDGSDGGTIDLEDGPIPFGRDSGPPFDQDFYLNPKHCAFTVEAEGVRVDDLSPVNGVYRKIEGRIELQHGDTFRVGQELLYYEDLPEAEALADGTERMGSPNPGYWGRISVIVDGGRACEAVPIVGNEFIVGRERGDLTFPTDGYVSSTHCRIGGDDEGVFLEDRGSSNGTYLRVRSGQCVPFGSLLLIGQQLFHVRQS
;
A
#
# COMPACT_ATOMS: atom_id res chain seq x y z
N MET A 1 -38.84 3.76 -23.15
CA MET A 1 -38.08 4.24 -21.96
C MET A 1 -38.76 3.70 -20.71
N ILE A 2 -38.00 3.09 -19.79
CA ILE A 2 -38.49 2.54 -18.51
C ILE A 2 -38.06 3.47 -17.37
N ILE A 3 -39.02 3.90 -16.55
CA ILE A 3 -38.75 4.68 -15.33
C ILE A 3 -38.51 3.70 -14.18
N CYS A 4 -37.40 3.85 -13.48
CA CYS A 4 -37.08 3.00 -12.33
C CYS A 4 -38.11 3.20 -11.20
N PRO A 5 -38.82 2.15 -10.75
CA PRO A 5 -39.80 2.28 -9.67
C PRO A 5 -39.15 2.57 -8.30
N ASN A 6 -37.84 2.36 -8.16
CA ASN A 6 -37.12 2.56 -6.90
C ASN A 6 -36.55 3.97 -6.74
N CYS A 7 -36.02 4.57 -7.81
CA CYS A 7 -35.34 5.88 -7.72
C CYS A 7 -35.81 6.92 -8.75
N GLY A 8 -36.81 6.59 -9.58
CA GLY A 8 -37.38 7.52 -10.57
C GLY A 8 -36.49 7.84 -11.77
N LYS A 9 -35.27 7.28 -11.87
CA LYS A 9 -34.37 7.52 -13.00
C LYS A 9 -34.91 6.88 -14.28
N GLU A 10 -34.85 7.61 -15.38
CA GLU A 10 -35.20 7.09 -16.70
C GLU A 10 -34.08 6.21 -17.26
N ASN A 11 -34.45 5.06 -17.81
CA ASN A 11 -33.54 4.09 -18.42
C ASN A 11 -34.07 3.66 -19.80
N GLN A 12 -33.18 3.26 -20.70
CA GLN A 12 -33.58 2.70 -21.99
C GLN A 12 -34.14 1.27 -21.84
N ASP A 13 -34.99 0.84 -22.76
CA ASP A 13 -35.81 -0.39 -22.62
C ASP A 13 -35.01 -1.70 -22.61
N HIS A 14 -33.75 -1.67 -23.06
CA HIS A 14 -32.87 -2.85 -23.08
C HIS A 14 -32.13 -3.10 -21.75
N TYR A 15 -32.18 -2.16 -20.80
CA TYR A 15 -31.51 -2.32 -19.51
C TYR A 15 -32.31 -3.22 -18.58
N LYS A 16 -31.65 -4.25 -18.04
CA LYS A 16 -32.23 -5.15 -17.03
C LYS A 16 -32.19 -4.57 -15.62
N PHE A 17 -31.30 -3.61 -15.37
CA PHE A 17 -31.07 -2.95 -14.09
C PHE A 17 -30.99 -1.44 -14.28
N CYS A 18 -31.40 -0.68 -13.27
CA CYS A 18 -31.39 0.78 -13.27
C CYS A 18 -29.95 1.31 -13.15
N LEU A 19 -29.55 2.20 -14.07
CA LEU A 19 -28.26 2.90 -14.07
C LEU A 19 -28.11 3.96 -12.97
N GLY A 20 -29.07 4.08 -12.06
CA GLY A 20 -29.05 5.03 -10.95
C GLY A 20 -28.85 4.34 -9.60
N CYS A 21 -29.62 3.28 -9.35
CA CYS A 21 -29.67 2.61 -8.05
C CYS A 21 -29.48 1.09 -8.10
N GLY A 22 -29.24 0.51 -9.28
CA GLY A 22 -29.04 -0.94 -9.45
C GLY A 22 -30.29 -1.81 -9.35
N ALA A 23 -31.47 -1.24 -9.05
CA ALA A 23 -32.71 -2.01 -8.97
C ALA A 23 -33.11 -2.62 -10.32
N ARG A 24 -33.62 -3.86 -10.30
CA ARG A 24 -34.09 -4.56 -11.51
C ARG A 24 -35.26 -3.82 -12.16
N LEU A 25 -35.20 -3.61 -13.47
CA LEU A 25 -36.23 -2.92 -14.23
C LEU A 25 -37.29 -3.91 -14.75
N PRO A 26 -38.60 -3.58 -14.65
CA PRO A 26 -39.66 -4.40 -15.21
C PRO A 26 -39.68 -4.24 -16.74
N GLY A 27 -39.24 -5.28 -17.47
CA GLY A 27 -39.28 -5.26 -18.95
C GLY A 27 -38.17 -6.00 -19.67
N GLY A 28 -37.14 -6.51 -18.98
CA GLY A 28 -36.05 -7.27 -19.60
C GLY A 28 -36.45 -8.65 -20.12
N ALA A 29 -37.18 -8.71 -21.24
CA ALA A 29 -37.36 -9.94 -22.00
C ALA A 29 -36.03 -10.30 -22.71
N PRO A 30 -35.62 -11.59 -22.74
CA PRO A 30 -34.43 -11.99 -23.48
C PRO A 30 -34.67 -11.85 -24.99
N ALA A 31 -33.73 -11.22 -25.70
CA ALA A 31 -33.70 -11.27 -27.17
C ALA A 31 -33.54 -12.73 -27.63
N SER A 32 -34.43 -13.17 -28.52
CA SER A 32 -34.41 -14.49 -29.15
C SER A 32 -33.23 -14.60 -30.12
N VAL A 33 -32.35 -15.57 -29.88
CA VAL A 33 -31.29 -15.97 -30.82
C VAL A 33 -31.88 -17.07 -31.73
N PRO A 34 -31.71 -17.02 -33.07
CA PRO A 34 -32.15 -18.09 -33.95
C PRO A 34 -31.27 -19.35 -33.77
N PRO A 35 -31.81 -20.57 -33.93
CA PRO A 35 -31.05 -21.79 -33.67
C PRO A 35 -29.97 -22.01 -34.74
N ARG A 36 -28.74 -22.24 -34.29
CA ARG A 36 -27.61 -22.68 -35.12
C ARG A 36 -27.68 -24.20 -35.26
N ALA A 37 -27.51 -24.70 -36.49
CA ALA A 37 -27.53 -26.11 -36.82
C ALA A 37 -26.42 -26.89 -36.07
N SER A 38 -26.81 -27.98 -35.42
CA SER A 38 -25.96 -28.89 -34.67
C SER A 38 -25.24 -29.86 -35.62
N HIS A 39 -23.91 -29.82 -35.65
CA HIS A 39 -23.11 -30.92 -36.18
C HIS A 39 -22.71 -31.85 -35.03
N THR A 40 -23.11 -33.11 -35.15
CA THR A 40 -22.79 -34.22 -34.23
C THR A 40 -21.43 -34.82 -34.57
N PRO A 41 -20.50 -34.98 -33.60
CA PRO A 41 -19.49 -36.02 -33.66
C PRO A 41 -19.92 -37.23 -32.84
N ALA A 42 -19.56 -38.40 -33.34
CA ALA A 42 -19.86 -39.72 -32.81
C ALA A 42 -19.31 -39.95 -31.39
N GLY A 43 -20.07 -40.73 -30.62
CA GLY A 43 -19.85 -40.96 -29.21
C GLY A 43 -18.63 -41.81 -28.86
N THR A 44 -18.13 -41.56 -27.65
CA THR A 44 -17.37 -42.53 -26.86
C THR A 44 -17.94 -42.48 -25.45
N GLN A 45 -18.57 -43.57 -25.03
CA GLN A 45 -19.09 -43.74 -23.69
C GLN A 45 -17.90 -43.97 -22.73
N ILE A 46 -17.72 -43.07 -21.77
CA ILE A 46 -16.84 -43.30 -20.62
C ILE A 46 -17.73 -43.42 -19.39
N THR A 47 -17.72 -44.59 -18.78
CA THR A 47 -18.43 -44.89 -17.53
C THR A 47 -17.81 -44.12 -16.36
N PRO A 48 -18.61 -43.54 -15.44
CA PRO A 48 -18.08 -42.87 -14.26
C PRO A 48 -17.48 -43.88 -13.26
N PRO A 49 -16.33 -43.58 -12.62
CA PRO A 49 -15.78 -44.44 -11.58
C PRO A 49 -16.59 -44.31 -10.27
N VAL A 50 -16.75 -45.46 -9.62
CA VAL A 50 -17.39 -45.64 -8.31
C VAL A 50 -16.56 -44.98 -7.20
N ALA A 51 -17.21 -44.15 -6.38
CA ALA A 51 -16.60 -43.56 -5.19
C ALA A 51 -16.41 -44.60 -4.07
N PRO A 52 -15.25 -44.68 -3.41
CA PRO A 52 -15.09 -45.49 -2.21
C PRO A 52 -15.71 -44.80 -1.00
N GLN A 53 -16.51 -45.55 -0.25
CA GLN A 53 -17.06 -45.09 1.04
C GLN A 53 -15.97 -45.16 2.11
N THR A 54 -15.67 -44.03 2.74
CA THR A 54 -14.80 -43.97 3.92
C THR A 54 -15.64 -43.76 5.18
N SER A 55 -15.46 -44.71 6.10
CA SER A 55 -16.06 -44.76 7.43
C SER A 55 -15.45 -43.72 8.39
N GLY A 56 -16.31 -43.06 9.15
CA GLY A 56 -16.12 -42.51 10.51
C GLY A 56 -14.77 -41.90 10.89
N GLY A 57 -14.66 -40.57 10.81
CA GLY A 57 -13.67 -39.77 11.54
C GLY A 57 -14.35 -38.92 12.61
N THR A 58 -13.95 -39.11 13.87
CA THR A 58 -14.42 -38.38 15.05
C THR A 58 -13.99 -36.91 14.98
N VAL A 59 -14.95 -36.00 15.15
CA VAL A 59 -14.72 -34.55 15.29
C VAL A 59 -14.06 -34.30 16.64
N ILE A 60 -12.86 -33.72 16.65
CA ILE A 60 -12.21 -33.20 17.86
C ILE A 60 -12.42 -31.68 17.87
N ASP A 61 -13.17 -31.19 18.85
CA ASP A 61 -13.39 -29.75 19.07
C ASP A 61 -12.10 -29.05 19.53
N PRO A 62 -11.86 -27.78 19.14
CA PRO A 62 -10.76 -26.98 19.65
C PRO A 62 -10.99 -26.52 21.10
N PRO A 63 -9.95 -26.45 21.95
CA PRO A 63 -10.10 -26.02 23.34
C PRO A 63 -10.31 -24.50 23.48
N LYS A 64 -11.25 -24.15 24.36
CA LYS A 64 -11.64 -22.79 24.77
C LYS A 64 -10.53 -22.08 25.57
N PRO A 65 -10.24 -20.79 25.32
CA PRO A 65 -9.28 -20.03 26.13
C PRO A 65 -9.84 -19.63 27.51
N PRO A 66 -9.02 -19.60 28.57
CA PRO A 66 -9.46 -19.22 29.91
C PRO A 66 -9.63 -17.70 30.07
N ALA A 67 -10.65 -17.34 30.87
CA ALA A 67 -11.01 -15.98 31.20
C ALA A 67 -9.97 -15.30 32.11
N GLY A 68 -9.33 -14.24 31.60
CA GLY A 68 -8.52 -13.31 32.40
C GLY A 68 -9.38 -12.33 33.18
N LYS A 69 -9.19 -12.28 34.50
CA LYS A 69 -9.83 -11.31 35.40
C LYS A 69 -9.13 -9.95 35.30
N ALA A 70 -9.90 -8.90 35.09
CA ALA A 70 -9.46 -7.50 35.25
C ALA A 70 -9.51 -7.07 36.72
N PRO A 71 -8.54 -6.28 37.22
CA PRO A 71 -8.71 -5.48 38.43
C PRO A 71 -9.21 -4.05 38.10
N ALA A 72 -10.04 -3.53 38.99
CA ALA A 72 -10.71 -2.23 38.95
C ALA A 72 -9.76 -1.05 39.33
N PRO A 73 -10.16 0.21 39.05
CA PRO A 73 -9.29 1.39 39.14
C PRO A 73 -9.33 2.08 40.51
N ALA A 74 -8.27 2.82 40.85
CA ALA A 74 -8.26 3.76 41.97
C ALA A 74 -7.85 5.17 41.49
N THR A 75 -8.71 6.13 41.81
CA THR A 75 -8.57 7.60 41.74
C THR A 75 -7.37 8.10 42.56
N SER A 76 -6.68 9.19 42.22
CA SER A 76 -7.03 10.60 42.51
C SER A 76 -5.89 11.53 42.05
N ALA A 77 -6.19 12.80 41.79
CA ALA A 77 -5.30 13.85 41.25
C ALA A 77 -4.57 14.69 42.36
N PRO A 78 -3.85 15.80 42.07
CA PRO A 78 -2.45 16.04 42.48
C PRO A 78 -2.25 17.16 43.52
N SER A 79 -1.02 17.37 44.03
CA SER A 79 -0.61 18.73 44.47
C SER A 79 0.87 19.01 44.79
N PHE A 80 1.25 20.24 44.41
CA PHE A 80 2.24 21.21 44.92
C PHE A 80 3.76 21.03 44.79
N ALA A 81 4.40 22.21 44.75
CA ALA A 81 5.66 22.57 44.10
C ALA A 81 6.75 23.05 45.08
N ALA A 82 7.96 23.20 44.52
CA ALA A 82 8.89 24.34 44.67
C ALA A 82 10.20 24.17 45.49
N ALA A 83 11.28 24.55 44.79
CA ALA A 83 12.39 25.43 45.18
C ALA A 83 13.64 24.90 45.94
N THR A 84 14.79 25.37 45.43
CA THR A 84 16.18 25.16 45.88
C THR A 84 16.75 26.46 46.47
N PRO A 85 17.67 26.41 47.46
CA PRO A 85 18.68 27.45 47.67
C PRO A 85 20.14 26.89 47.84
N PRO A 86 21.17 27.77 47.89
CA PRO A 86 22.49 27.54 47.29
C PRO A 86 23.65 27.17 48.24
N ALA A 87 24.83 27.02 47.63
CA ALA A 87 26.07 26.41 48.10
C ALA A 87 26.98 27.26 49.02
N GLU A 88 27.74 26.57 49.88
CA GLU A 88 28.90 27.07 50.62
C GLU A 88 30.02 26.00 50.58
N ALA A 89 31.28 26.44 50.42
CA ALA A 89 32.41 25.62 49.95
C ALA A 89 32.89 24.56 50.96
N ALA A 90 32.83 23.28 50.56
CA ALA A 90 33.22 22.14 51.37
C ALA A 90 34.73 21.83 51.31
N GLN A 91 35.41 21.84 52.46
CA GLN A 91 36.66 21.09 52.62
C GLN A 91 36.30 19.63 52.89
N ASN A 92 36.34 18.81 51.83
CA ASN A 92 35.97 17.40 51.91
C ASN A 92 36.99 16.61 52.75
N GLY A 93 36.63 16.27 53.99
CA GLY A 93 37.34 15.28 54.80
C GLY A 93 37.33 13.89 54.14
N CYS A 94 38.15 12.98 54.66
CA CYS A 94 38.18 11.60 54.19
C CYS A 94 36.78 10.98 54.23
N ASN A 95 36.29 10.51 53.09
CA ASN A 95 34.95 9.92 52.94
C ASN A 95 34.70 8.66 53.80
N ALA A 96 35.75 8.00 54.29
CA ALA A 96 35.60 6.78 55.11
C ALA A 96 35.63 7.04 56.62
N CYS A 97 36.44 7.97 57.11
CA CYS A 97 36.61 8.20 58.56
C CYS A 97 36.40 9.65 59.00
N GLY A 98 36.12 10.56 58.08
CA GLY A 98 35.86 11.97 58.35
C GLY A 98 37.08 12.82 58.70
N MET A 99 38.29 12.25 58.78
CA MET A 99 39.50 13.03 59.07
C MET A 99 39.80 14.00 57.92
N VAL A 100 40.00 15.27 58.26
CA VAL A 100 40.51 16.29 57.31
C VAL A 100 42.01 16.08 57.13
N ASN A 101 42.44 15.80 55.89
CA ASN A 101 43.85 15.63 55.55
C ASN A 101 44.34 16.86 54.78
N PRO A 102 45.62 17.28 54.91
CA PRO A 102 46.19 18.37 54.13
C PRO A 102 46.09 18.09 52.61
N GLN A 103 46.03 19.15 51.80
CA GLN A 103 45.93 19.01 50.34
C GLN A 103 47.18 18.33 49.75
N GLY A 104 46.98 17.44 48.76
CA GLY A 104 48.06 16.71 48.06
C GLY A 104 48.38 15.30 48.57
N PHE A 105 47.82 14.88 49.71
CA PHE A 105 47.97 13.51 50.20
C PHE A 105 47.06 12.54 49.42
N LEU A 106 47.65 11.46 48.88
CA LEU A 106 46.93 10.44 48.10
C LEU A 106 46.11 9.47 48.98
N PHE A 107 46.49 9.31 50.25
CA PHE A 107 45.84 8.41 51.21
C PHE A 107 45.64 9.11 52.56
N CYS A 108 44.59 8.72 53.29
CA CYS A 108 44.29 9.26 54.61
C CYS A 108 45.30 8.74 55.65
N GLY A 109 45.92 9.64 56.41
CA GLY A 109 46.92 9.27 57.42
C GLY A 109 46.39 8.48 58.61
N ARG A 110 45.06 8.50 58.87
CA ARG A 110 44.45 7.77 59.99
C ARG A 110 43.95 6.38 59.62
N CYS A 111 43.17 6.25 58.55
CA CYS A 111 42.55 4.97 58.19
C CYS A 111 43.17 4.30 56.95
N GLY A 112 44.14 4.95 56.28
CA GLY A 112 44.81 4.42 55.10
C GLY A 112 44.01 4.49 53.79
N ASN A 113 42.76 4.98 53.81
CA ASN A 113 41.92 4.97 52.62
C ASN A 113 42.34 6.04 51.58
N ARG A 114 42.21 5.74 50.28
CA ARG A 114 42.66 6.65 49.20
C ARG A 114 41.75 7.89 49.13
N LEU A 115 42.36 9.07 49.10
CA LEU A 115 41.66 10.34 48.95
C LEU A 115 41.56 10.64 47.45
N SER A 116 40.34 10.68 46.91
CA SER A 116 40.11 10.91 45.48
C SER A 116 40.44 12.36 45.11
N ALA A 117 41.62 12.59 44.53
CA ALA A 117 41.95 13.85 43.87
C ALA A 117 41.40 13.81 42.43
N ALA A 118 40.47 14.71 42.10
CA ALA A 118 40.08 14.94 40.72
C ALA A 118 41.29 15.52 39.96
N PRO A 119 41.71 14.94 38.81
CA PRO A 119 42.79 15.52 38.03
C PRO A 119 42.37 16.89 37.51
N VAL A 120 43.24 17.87 37.74
CA VAL A 120 43.10 19.23 37.19
C VAL A 120 43.37 19.15 35.69
N THR A 121 42.31 19.17 34.89
CA THR A 121 42.38 19.35 33.45
C THR A 121 42.88 20.76 33.14
N PRO A 122 43.84 20.96 32.23
CA PRO A 122 44.23 22.30 31.79
C PRO A 122 43.02 23.03 31.18
N PRO A 123 42.95 24.37 31.29
CA PRO A 123 41.84 25.14 30.73
C PRO A 123 41.79 24.90 29.21
N PRO A 124 40.61 24.56 28.64
CA PRO A 124 40.49 24.46 27.20
C PRO A 124 40.79 25.83 26.60
N ALA A 125 41.63 25.85 25.57
CA ALA A 125 41.74 26.98 24.66
C ALA A 125 40.33 27.42 24.27
N ALA A 126 40.08 28.73 24.24
CA ALA A 126 38.79 29.30 23.88
C ALA A 126 38.36 28.76 22.51
N VAL A 127 37.52 27.73 22.54
CA VAL A 127 36.77 27.28 21.38
C VAL A 127 35.83 28.45 21.08
N PRO A 128 35.89 29.07 19.88
CA PRO A 128 34.86 30.03 19.51
C PRO A 128 33.50 29.36 19.74
N PRO A 129 32.47 30.12 20.21
CA PRO A 129 31.15 29.53 20.39
C PRO A 129 30.79 28.78 19.12
N PRO A 130 30.18 27.58 19.20
CA PRO A 130 29.72 26.90 18.00
C PRO A 130 28.89 27.94 17.25
N ILE A 131 29.33 28.27 16.03
CA ILE A 131 28.51 29.06 15.12
C ILE A 131 27.25 28.22 15.03
N THR A 132 26.19 28.67 15.69
CA THR A 132 24.88 28.09 15.51
C THR A 132 24.60 28.35 14.05
N ALA A 133 24.80 27.31 13.23
CA ALA A 133 24.43 27.35 11.84
C ALA A 133 22.96 27.75 11.88
N ARG A 134 22.67 28.99 11.47
CA ARG A 134 21.31 29.45 11.27
C ARG A 134 20.66 28.34 10.45
N PRO A 135 19.55 27.73 10.90
CA PRO A 135 18.87 26.76 10.05
C PRO A 135 18.62 27.49 8.74
N SER A 136 19.32 27.08 7.66
CA SER A 136 19.08 27.66 6.36
C SER A 136 17.62 27.35 6.08
N ALA A 137 16.79 28.38 5.99
CA ALA A 137 15.40 28.18 5.61
C ALA A 137 15.42 27.39 4.30
N ARG A 138 14.96 26.13 4.33
CA ARG A 138 14.77 25.38 3.09
C ARG A 138 13.82 26.23 2.24
N PRO A 139 14.10 26.41 0.94
CA PRO A 139 13.17 27.09 0.07
C PRO A 139 11.83 26.36 0.17
N LYS A 140 10.75 27.11 0.36
CA LYS A 140 9.41 26.52 0.37
C LYS A 140 9.15 25.90 -0.99
N LEU A 141 8.96 24.59 -1.02
CA LEU A 141 8.71 23.88 -2.27
C LEU A 141 7.21 23.94 -2.57
N ARG A 142 6.90 24.17 -3.85
CA ARG A 142 5.52 24.29 -4.34
C ARG A 142 5.28 23.34 -5.49
N ALA A 143 4.10 22.75 -5.50
CA ALA A 143 3.60 21.90 -6.57
C ALA A 143 2.09 22.12 -6.73
N ALA A 144 1.53 21.65 -7.84
CA ALA A 144 0.11 21.70 -8.10
C ALA A 144 -0.38 20.35 -8.63
N LEU A 145 -1.52 19.88 -8.14
CA LEU A 145 -2.25 18.76 -8.72
C LEU A 145 -3.40 19.31 -9.55
N HIS A 146 -3.28 19.23 -10.88
CA HIS A 146 -4.33 19.64 -11.81
C HIS A 146 -5.28 18.47 -12.03
N LEU A 147 -6.54 18.62 -11.65
CA LEU A 147 -7.58 17.62 -11.89
C LEU A 147 -7.90 17.57 -13.40
N LEU A 148 -7.97 16.38 -13.96
CA LEU A 148 -8.35 16.12 -15.34
C LEU A 148 -9.71 15.44 -15.35
N ARG A 149 -10.69 16.06 -16.02
CA ARG A 149 -12.00 15.45 -16.24
C ARG A 149 -11.95 14.41 -17.37
N GLU A 150 -12.98 13.57 -17.45
CA GLU A 150 -13.12 12.54 -18.50
C GLU A 150 -13.11 13.13 -19.92
N ASP A 151 -13.59 14.36 -20.10
CA ASP A 151 -13.57 15.08 -21.38
C ASP A 151 -12.22 15.76 -21.69
N GLY A 152 -11.22 15.58 -20.82
CA GLY A 152 -9.90 16.19 -20.92
C GLY A 152 -9.83 17.65 -20.46
N SER A 153 -10.94 18.23 -19.97
CA SER A 153 -10.95 19.60 -19.44
C SER A 153 -10.32 19.71 -18.05
N ASP A 154 -9.88 20.91 -17.69
CA ASP A 154 -9.30 21.20 -16.37
C ASP A 154 -10.41 21.19 -15.29
N GLY A 155 -10.28 20.24 -14.37
CA GLY A 155 -11.15 19.97 -13.24
C GLY A 155 -11.01 20.93 -12.05
N GLY A 156 -9.97 21.76 -12.04
CA GLY A 156 -9.53 22.55 -10.89
C GLY A 156 -8.10 22.18 -10.48
N THR A 157 -7.52 22.96 -9.57
CA THR A 157 -6.14 22.77 -9.13
C THR A 157 -6.08 22.71 -7.60
N ILE A 158 -5.26 21.80 -7.09
CA ILE A 158 -4.92 21.69 -5.67
C ILE A 158 -3.47 22.12 -5.52
N ASP A 159 -3.25 23.27 -4.90
CA ASP A 159 -1.92 23.77 -4.60
C ASP A 159 -1.32 23.04 -3.39
N LEU A 160 -0.06 22.65 -3.51
CA LEU A 160 0.70 21.96 -2.48
C LEU A 160 1.88 22.81 -2.06
N GLU A 161 2.05 23.03 -0.75
CA GLU A 161 3.20 23.73 -0.17
C GLU A 161 3.81 22.92 0.98
N ASP A 162 5.11 22.59 0.87
CA ASP A 162 5.97 21.88 1.84
C ASP A 162 5.48 20.47 2.28
N GLY A 163 4.25 20.33 2.77
CA GLY A 163 3.63 19.10 3.24
C GLY A 163 4.05 18.64 4.65
N PRO A 164 3.41 17.58 5.20
CA PRO A 164 2.43 16.70 4.55
C PRO A 164 1.02 17.31 4.48
N ILE A 165 0.40 17.26 3.29
CA ILE A 165 -0.97 17.73 3.02
C ILE A 165 -1.88 16.50 2.88
N PRO A 166 -2.81 16.26 3.82
CA PRO A 166 -3.74 15.14 3.71
C PRO A 166 -4.74 15.38 2.58
N PHE A 167 -5.04 14.32 1.83
CA PHE A 167 -5.99 14.34 0.73
C PHE A 167 -6.92 13.12 0.79
N GLY A 168 -8.19 13.33 0.49
CA GLY A 168 -9.19 12.28 0.44
C GLY A 168 -10.60 12.85 0.32
N ARG A 169 -11.59 12.06 0.72
CA ARG A 169 -13.00 12.47 0.68
C ARG A 169 -13.28 13.71 1.56
N ASP A 170 -12.50 13.92 2.62
CA ASP A 170 -12.64 15.09 3.49
C ASP A 170 -12.12 16.39 2.84
N SER A 171 -11.50 16.31 1.65
CA SER A 171 -11.01 17.48 0.90
C SER A 171 -12.15 18.31 0.27
N GLY A 172 -13.40 17.88 0.39
CA GLY A 172 -14.58 18.59 -0.11
C GLY A 172 -14.89 18.32 -1.58
N PRO A 173 -15.90 19.00 -2.16
CA PRO A 173 -16.31 18.77 -3.54
C PRO A 173 -15.18 19.01 -4.56
N PRO A 174 -15.06 18.17 -5.62
CA PRO A 174 -15.96 17.07 -5.98
C PRO A 174 -15.64 15.72 -5.30
N PHE A 175 -14.71 15.67 -4.35
CA PHE A 175 -14.17 14.43 -3.77
C PHE A 175 -15.06 13.83 -2.68
N ASP A 176 -15.93 14.62 -2.08
CA ASP A 176 -16.79 14.26 -0.95
C ASP A 176 -17.81 13.15 -1.27
N GLN A 177 -18.11 12.94 -2.55
CA GLN A 177 -19.05 11.91 -3.04
C GLN A 177 -18.35 10.70 -3.67
N ASP A 178 -17.01 10.65 -3.70
CA ASP A 178 -16.28 9.53 -4.28
C ASP A 178 -16.14 8.38 -3.27
N PHE A 179 -16.87 7.29 -3.48
CA PHE A 179 -16.83 6.10 -2.62
C PHE A 179 -15.50 5.34 -2.69
N TYR A 180 -14.68 5.57 -3.72
CA TYR A 180 -13.35 4.99 -3.81
C TYR A 180 -12.31 5.79 -3.00
N LEU A 181 -12.67 6.95 -2.47
CA LEU A 181 -11.85 7.72 -1.54
C LEU A 181 -12.17 7.39 -0.08
N ASN A 182 -11.12 7.16 0.70
CA ASN A 182 -11.21 7.21 2.15
C ASN A 182 -11.27 8.69 2.59
N PRO A 183 -11.82 9.00 3.78
CA PRO A 183 -11.77 10.35 4.37
C PRO A 183 -10.39 11.01 4.26
N LYS A 184 -9.37 10.26 4.68
CA LYS A 184 -7.95 10.54 4.47
C LYS A 184 -7.36 9.39 3.65
N HIS A 185 -7.23 9.59 2.35
CA HIS A 185 -6.83 8.54 1.42
C HIS A 185 -5.30 8.49 1.29
N CYS A 186 -4.65 9.64 1.18
CA CYS A 186 -3.20 9.76 1.12
C CYS A 186 -2.75 11.09 1.73
N ALA A 187 -1.43 11.30 1.80
CA ALA A 187 -0.86 12.61 2.07
C ALA A 187 0.27 12.93 1.08
N PHE A 188 0.41 14.21 0.75
CA PHE A 188 1.40 14.70 -0.19
C PHE A 188 2.47 15.53 0.51
N THR A 189 3.74 15.27 0.22
CA THR A 189 4.87 16.13 0.62
C THR A 189 5.58 16.60 -0.64
N VAL A 190 5.78 17.91 -0.80
CA VAL A 190 6.46 18.44 -1.99
C VAL A 190 7.96 18.20 -1.85
N GLU A 191 8.56 17.61 -2.87
CA GLU A 191 10.01 17.37 -2.95
C GLU A 191 10.59 18.09 -4.17
N ALA A 192 11.92 18.07 -4.29
CA ALA A 192 12.62 18.82 -5.34
C ALA A 192 12.24 18.34 -6.76
N GLU A 193 12.00 17.03 -6.93
CA GLU A 193 11.78 16.39 -8.24
C GLU A 193 10.32 15.95 -8.44
N GLY A 194 9.44 16.21 -7.48
CA GLY A 194 8.05 15.74 -7.56
C GLY A 194 7.29 15.85 -6.25
N VAL A 195 6.32 14.96 -6.07
CA VAL A 195 5.49 14.87 -4.88
C VAL A 195 5.63 13.48 -4.27
N ARG A 196 6.10 13.42 -3.02
CA ARG A 196 6.07 12.19 -2.23
C ARG A 196 4.65 11.88 -1.81
N VAL A 197 4.23 10.64 -2.07
CA VAL A 197 2.89 10.15 -1.76
C VAL A 197 2.97 9.14 -0.62
N ASP A 198 2.37 9.49 0.50
CA ASP A 198 2.10 8.55 1.59
C ASP A 198 0.70 7.95 1.38
N ASP A 199 0.61 6.77 0.77
CA ASP A 199 -0.66 6.04 0.60
C ASP A 199 -1.13 5.54 1.97
N LEU A 200 -2.28 6.02 2.42
CA LEU A 200 -2.92 5.66 3.69
C LEU A 200 -4.12 4.71 3.47
N SER A 201 -4.39 4.35 2.22
CA SER A 201 -5.53 3.52 1.87
C SER A 201 -5.16 2.03 1.96
N PRO A 202 -5.98 1.20 2.62
CA PRO A 202 -5.70 -0.23 2.70
C PRO A 202 -6.05 -0.97 1.40
N VAL A 203 -7.06 -0.49 0.66
CA VAL A 203 -7.65 -1.22 -0.48
C VAL A 203 -7.45 -0.47 -1.79
N ASN A 204 -8.03 0.72 -1.91
CA ASN A 204 -8.18 1.34 -3.23
C ASN A 204 -6.87 1.85 -3.81
N GLY A 205 -5.97 2.43 -3.02
CA GLY A 205 -4.64 2.83 -3.46
C GLY A 205 -4.59 4.16 -4.22
N VAL A 206 -3.38 4.73 -4.26
CA VAL A 206 -2.99 5.77 -5.22
C VAL A 206 -2.20 5.11 -6.33
N TYR A 207 -2.52 5.37 -7.60
CA TYR A 207 -1.77 4.81 -8.72
C TYR A 207 -1.12 5.91 -9.54
N ARG A 208 0.06 5.63 -10.08
CA ARG A 208 0.69 6.47 -11.11
C ARG A 208 0.62 5.78 -12.47
N LYS A 209 0.42 6.54 -13.53
CA LYS A 209 0.61 6.03 -14.88
C LYS A 209 2.08 5.64 -15.06
N ILE A 210 2.34 4.47 -15.63
CA ILE A 210 3.72 4.05 -15.93
C ILE A 210 4.19 4.65 -17.26
N GLU A 211 5.50 4.86 -17.37
CA GLU A 211 6.14 5.28 -18.62
C GLU A 211 7.14 4.20 -19.04
N GLY A 212 6.96 3.64 -20.23
CA GLY A 212 7.82 2.56 -20.74
C GLY A 212 7.76 1.30 -19.87
N ARG A 213 8.95 0.76 -19.56
CA ARG A 213 9.16 -0.43 -18.73
C ARG A 213 9.47 -0.01 -17.29
N ILE A 214 8.80 -0.62 -16.32
CA ILE A 214 9.03 -0.41 -14.89
C ILE A 214 9.16 -1.74 -14.15
N GLU A 215 9.99 -1.78 -13.10
CA GLU A 215 10.10 -2.94 -12.22
C GLU A 215 8.74 -3.25 -11.56
N LEU A 216 8.39 -4.53 -11.54
CA LEU A 216 7.21 -5.08 -10.88
C LEU A 216 7.69 -6.05 -9.78
N GLN A 217 7.29 -5.80 -8.54
CA GLN A 217 7.73 -6.54 -7.36
C GLN A 217 6.59 -7.39 -6.80
N HIS A 218 6.92 -8.50 -6.13
CA HIS A 218 5.95 -9.28 -5.36
C HIS A 218 5.08 -8.39 -4.47
N GLY A 219 3.76 -8.56 -4.57
CA GLY A 219 2.79 -7.78 -3.81
C GLY A 219 2.34 -6.49 -4.48
N ASP A 220 2.91 -6.13 -5.64
CA ASP A 220 2.45 -4.97 -6.38
C ASP A 220 1.06 -5.17 -6.95
N THR A 221 0.33 -4.05 -7.00
CA THR A 221 -0.98 -3.98 -7.65
C THR A 221 -0.93 -2.96 -8.78
N PHE A 222 -1.52 -3.28 -9.92
CA PHE A 222 -1.59 -2.39 -11.07
C PHE A 222 -2.97 -2.44 -11.73
N ARG A 223 -3.30 -1.41 -12.49
CA ARG A 223 -4.58 -1.25 -13.18
C ARG A 223 -4.39 -1.23 -14.68
N VAL A 224 -5.33 -1.88 -15.35
CA VAL A 224 -5.47 -1.92 -16.81
C VAL A 224 -6.95 -1.68 -17.09
N GLY A 225 -7.30 -0.49 -17.61
CA GLY A 225 -8.69 -0.06 -17.69
C GLY A 225 -9.36 0.03 -16.29
N GLN A 226 -10.50 -0.64 -16.13
CA GLN A 226 -11.23 -0.77 -14.87
C GLN A 226 -10.76 -1.94 -14.00
N GLU A 227 -9.96 -2.84 -14.56
CA GLU A 227 -9.47 -4.05 -13.90
C GLU A 227 -8.31 -3.76 -12.96
N LEU A 228 -8.31 -4.44 -11.81
CA LEU A 228 -7.27 -4.36 -10.79
C LEU A 228 -6.54 -5.71 -10.71
N LEU A 229 -5.24 -5.70 -10.94
CA LEU A 229 -4.42 -6.89 -10.99
C LEU A 229 -3.35 -6.85 -9.89
N TYR A 230 -3.08 -8.01 -9.31
CA TYR A 230 -2.11 -8.22 -8.25
C TYR A 230 -1.07 -9.23 -8.68
N TYR A 231 0.20 -8.89 -8.50
CA TYR A 231 1.34 -9.72 -8.89
C TYR A 231 1.99 -10.40 -7.68
N GLU A 232 2.32 -11.67 -7.83
CA GLU A 232 3.07 -12.45 -6.86
C GLU A 232 4.19 -13.25 -7.52
N ASP A 233 5.40 -13.18 -6.99
CA ASP A 233 6.44 -14.16 -7.28
C ASP A 233 5.94 -15.58 -6.93
N LEU A 234 6.20 -16.53 -7.83
CA LEU A 234 6.06 -17.95 -7.57
C LEU A 234 7.46 -18.58 -7.57
N PRO A 235 8.13 -18.71 -6.41
CA PRO A 235 9.43 -19.34 -6.36
C PRO A 235 9.32 -20.82 -6.73
N GLU A 236 10.41 -21.37 -7.28
CA GLU A 236 10.51 -22.81 -7.51
C GLU A 236 10.29 -23.58 -6.20
N ALA A 237 9.59 -24.72 -6.30
CA ALA A 237 9.35 -25.56 -5.14
C ALA A 237 10.67 -26.18 -4.68
N GLU A 238 11.11 -25.83 -3.47
CA GLU A 238 12.28 -26.48 -2.86
C GLU A 238 12.01 -27.98 -2.69
N ALA A 239 12.96 -28.80 -3.16
CA ALA A 239 12.98 -30.23 -2.86
C ALA A 239 13.12 -30.46 -1.36
N LEU A 240 12.45 -31.48 -0.81
CA LEU A 240 12.61 -31.83 0.59
C LEU A 240 14.04 -32.35 0.83
N ALA A 241 14.52 -32.23 2.08
CA ALA A 241 15.89 -32.59 2.46
C ALA A 241 16.25 -34.08 2.22
N ASP A 242 15.25 -34.94 2.09
CA ASP A 242 15.38 -36.37 1.75
C ASP A 242 15.39 -36.63 0.24
N GLY A 243 15.35 -35.58 -0.59
CA GLY A 243 15.28 -35.67 -2.05
C GLY A 243 13.87 -35.98 -2.58
N THR A 244 12.86 -36.06 -1.71
CA THR A 244 11.48 -36.28 -2.13
C THR A 244 10.93 -34.99 -2.76
N GLU A 245 10.56 -35.07 -4.03
CA GLU A 245 9.84 -33.98 -4.68
C GLU A 245 8.43 -33.84 -4.10
N ARG A 246 8.02 -32.59 -3.87
CA ARG A 246 6.69 -32.29 -3.35
C ARG A 246 5.66 -32.69 -4.42
N MET A 247 4.86 -33.74 -4.17
CA MET A 247 3.82 -34.17 -5.11
C MET A 247 2.78 -33.07 -5.30
N GLY A 248 2.54 -32.68 -6.55
CA GLY A 248 1.59 -31.64 -6.94
C GLY A 248 1.27 -31.69 -8.43
N SER A 249 0.54 -30.68 -8.92
CA SER A 249 0.37 -30.47 -10.36
C SER A 249 1.73 -30.19 -11.01
N PRO A 250 1.96 -30.61 -12.27
CA PRO A 250 3.20 -30.32 -12.99
C PRO A 250 3.57 -28.84 -12.91
N ASN A 251 4.82 -28.54 -12.56
CA ASN A 251 5.38 -27.19 -12.57
C ASN A 251 6.36 -27.08 -13.76
N PRO A 252 5.96 -26.49 -14.89
CA PRO A 252 6.83 -26.28 -16.04
C PRO A 252 7.87 -25.15 -15.83
N GLY A 253 7.96 -24.59 -14.64
CA GLY A 253 8.81 -23.42 -14.33
C GLY A 253 8.00 -22.13 -14.23
N TYR A 254 6.90 -22.14 -13.48
CA TYR A 254 6.18 -20.90 -13.17
C TYR A 254 7.04 -20.02 -12.28
N TRP A 255 7.16 -18.74 -12.64
CA TRP A 255 7.95 -17.76 -11.87
C TRP A 255 7.09 -16.64 -11.27
N GLY A 256 5.83 -16.52 -11.67
CA GLY A 256 4.93 -15.50 -11.15
C GLY A 256 3.47 -15.87 -11.25
N ARG A 257 2.60 -15.08 -10.64
CA ARG A 257 1.14 -15.21 -10.69
C ARG A 257 0.50 -13.85 -10.82
N ILE A 258 -0.50 -13.75 -11.70
CA ILE A 258 -1.37 -12.58 -11.81
C ILE A 258 -2.73 -12.97 -11.26
N SER A 259 -3.21 -12.22 -10.26
CA SER A 259 -4.54 -12.36 -9.69
C SER A 259 -5.41 -11.15 -10.03
N VAL A 260 -6.64 -11.37 -10.48
CA VAL A 260 -7.63 -10.31 -10.69
C VAL A 260 -8.35 -10.04 -9.36
N ILE A 261 -8.23 -8.81 -8.88
CA ILE A 261 -8.85 -8.35 -7.65
C ILE A 261 -10.20 -7.72 -7.97
N VAL A 262 -11.26 -8.27 -7.39
CA VAL A 262 -12.61 -7.72 -7.48
C VAL A 262 -12.99 -7.00 -6.19
N ASP A 263 -14.19 -6.42 -6.18
CA ASP A 263 -14.73 -5.66 -5.06
C ASP A 263 -14.58 -6.41 -3.72
N GLY A 264 -14.17 -5.68 -2.68
CA GLY A 264 -13.80 -6.23 -1.37
C GLY A 264 -12.38 -6.82 -1.26
N GLY A 265 -11.52 -6.64 -2.27
CA GLY A 265 -10.10 -7.01 -2.20
C GLY A 265 -9.82 -8.51 -2.36
N ARG A 266 -10.76 -9.27 -2.93
CA ARG A 266 -10.63 -10.72 -3.13
C ARG A 266 -10.13 -11.03 -4.52
N ALA A 267 -9.20 -11.98 -4.62
CA ALA A 267 -8.80 -12.56 -5.91
C ALA A 267 -9.92 -13.46 -6.44
N CYS A 268 -10.37 -13.23 -7.68
CA CYS A 268 -11.39 -14.06 -8.33
C CYS A 268 -10.81 -15.00 -9.38
N GLU A 269 -9.78 -14.56 -10.09
CA GLU A 269 -9.05 -15.34 -11.08
C GLU A 269 -7.56 -15.21 -10.78
N ALA A 270 -6.83 -16.31 -10.85
CA ALA A 270 -5.39 -16.32 -10.63
C ALA A 270 -4.73 -17.21 -11.68
N VAL A 271 -3.86 -16.61 -12.48
CA VAL A 271 -3.20 -17.24 -13.62
C VAL A 271 -1.70 -17.25 -13.38
N PRO A 272 -1.04 -18.41 -13.38
CA PRO A 272 0.40 -18.49 -13.25
C PRO A 272 1.09 -18.05 -14.55
N ILE A 273 2.27 -17.47 -14.43
CA ILE A 273 3.10 -17.02 -15.54
C ILE A 273 4.19 -18.05 -15.80
N VAL A 274 4.34 -18.43 -17.07
CA VAL A 274 5.37 -19.34 -17.60
C VAL A 274 5.98 -18.73 -18.86
N GLY A 275 7.21 -19.10 -19.19
CA GLY A 275 7.92 -18.54 -20.35
C GLY A 275 8.51 -17.17 -20.04
N ASN A 276 8.65 -16.29 -21.03
CA ASN A 276 9.36 -15.01 -20.85
C ASN A 276 8.42 -13.80 -20.74
N GLU A 277 7.16 -13.96 -21.14
CA GLU A 277 6.18 -12.86 -21.13
C GLU A 277 4.77 -13.36 -20.82
N PHE A 278 3.99 -12.47 -20.21
CA PHE A 278 2.57 -12.60 -19.95
C PHE A 278 1.86 -11.35 -20.45
N ILE A 279 0.92 -11.52 -21.38
CA ILE A 279 0.26 -10.42 -22.07
C ILE A 279 -1.15 -10.24 -21.50
N VAL A 280 -1.48 -8.99 -21.18
CA VAL A 280 -2.82 -8.60 -20.77
C VAL A 280 -3.44 -7.71 -21.83
N GLY A 281 -4.68 -8.00 -22.22
CA GLY A 281 -5.38 -7.22 -23.23
C GLY A 281 -6.89 -7.45 -23.23
N ARG A 282 -7.61 -6.73 -24.08
CA ARG A 282 -9.06 -6.91 -24.23
C ARG A 282 -9.37 -8.12 -25.11
N GLU A 283 -8.56 -8.31 -26.15
CA GLU A 283 -8.82 -9.28 -27.23
C GLU A 283 -7.65 -10.25 -27.43
N ARG A 284 -6.43 -9.87 -27.03
CA ARG A 284 -5.21 -10.64 -27.24
C ARG A 284 -4.36 -10.66 -25.97
N GLY A 285 -3.96 -11.85 -25.56
CA GLY A 285 -3.06 -12.06 -24.43
C GLY A 285 -3.35 -13.36 -23.70
N ASP A 286 -2.57 -13.62 -22.67
CA ASP A 286 -2.72 -14.75 -21.75
C ASP A 286 -3.89 -14.53 -20.78
N LEU A 287 -4.14 -13.26 -20.41
CA LEU A 287 -5.31 -12.83 -19.65
C LEU A 287 -6.08 -11.77 -20.43
N THR A 288 -7.38 -12.02 -20.63
CA THR A 288 -8.22 -11.13 -21.46
C THR A 288 -9.45 -10.59 -20.74
N PHE A 289 -9.77 -9.32 -21.00
CA PHE A 289 -10.91 -8.60 -20.41
C PHE A 289 -11.88 -8.09 -21.49
N PRO A 290 -12.62 -8.95 -22.19
CA PRO A 290 -13.38 -8.58 -23.40
C PRO A 290 -14.54 -7.60 -23.15
N THR A 291 -15.01 -7.50 -21.91
CA THR A 291 -16.13 -6.61 -21.52
C THR A 291 -15.67 -5.23 -21.06
N ASP A 292 -14.38 -5.03 -20.78
CA ASP A 292 -13.85 -3.74 -20.37
C ASP A 292 -13.42 -2.93 -21.60
N GLY A 293 -14.22 -1.92 -21.93
CA GLY A 293 -13.96 -1.00 -23.05
C GLY A 293 -12.73 -0.12 -22.86
N TYR A 294 -12.22 0.02 -21.63
CA TYR A 294 -11.04 0.81 -21.31
C TYR A 294 -9.72 0.03 -21.47
N VAL A 295 -9.80 -1.29 -21.65
CA VAL A 295 -8.66 -2.13 -21.96
C VAL A 295 -8.42 -2.14 -23.49
N SER A 296 -7.15 -2.04 -23.88
CA SER A 296 -6.76 -2.07 -25.29
C SER A 296 -6.59 -3.51 -25.76
N SER A 297 -6.71 -3.79 -27.05
CA SER A 297 -6.65 -5.16 -27.59
C SER A 297 -5.44 -5.96 -27.08
N THR A 298 -4.27 -5.32 -27.06
CA THR A 298 -3.05 -5.71 -26.34
C THR A 298 -2.63 -4.50 -25.51
N HIS A 299 -2.79 -4.54 -24.19
CA HIS A 299 -2.71 -3.34 -23.35
C HIS A 299 -1.36 -3.21 -22.64
N CYS A 300 -0.93 -4.26 -21.94
CA CYS A 300 0.38 -4.31 -21.30
C CYS A 300 0.96 -5.72 -21.34
N ARG A 301 2.23 -5.82 -20.97
CA ARG A 301 2.92 -7.10 -20.77
C ARG A 301 3.67 -7.09 -19.45
N ILE A 302 3.74 -8.25 -18.83
CA ILE A 302 4.65 -8.56 -17.73
C ILE A 302 5.73 -9.45 -18.32
N GLY A 303 7.00 -9.13 -18.10
CA GLY A 303 8.10 -9.99 -18.51
C GLY A 303 9.02 -10.30 -17.34
N GLY A 304 9.69 -11.44 -17.42
CA GLY A 304 10.75 -11.83 -16.51
C GLY A 304 12.03 -12.08 -17.29
N ASP A 305 13.13 -11.49 -16.83
CA ASP A 305 14.48 -11.74 -17.33
C ASP A 305 15.49 -11.80 -16.17
N ASP A 306 16.78 -11.88 -16.47
CA ASP A 306 17.86 -11.98 -15.47
C ASP A 306 17.94 -10.74 -14.56
N GLU A 307 17.37 -9.59 -14.96
CA GLU A 307 17.35 -8.36 -14.18
C GLU A 307 16.15 -8.27 -13.22
N GLY A 308 15.15 -9.15 -13.40
CA GLY A 308 13.96 -9.24 -12.57
C GLY A 308 12.67 -9.22 -13.38
N VAL A 309 11.58 -8.85 -12.71
CA VAL A 309 10.24 -8.81 -13.31
C VAL A 309 9.82 -7.38 -13.56
N PHE A 310 9.16 -7.16 -14.69
CA PHE A 310 8.81 -5.83 -15.14
C PHE A 310 7.44 -5.78 -15.79
N LEU A 311 6.83 -4.60 -15.72
CA LEU A 311 5.57 -4.23 -16.34
C LEU A 311 5.84 -3.19 -17.43
N GLU A 312 5.26 -3.39 -18.61
CA GLU A 312 5.41 -2.48 -19.75
C GLU A 312 4.06 -2.22 -20.41
N ASP A 313 3.69 -0.94 -20.55
CA ASP A 313 2.53 -0.53 -21.31
C ASP A 313 2.82 -0.64 -22.83
N ARG A 314 1.90 -1.21 -23.59
CA ARG A 314 2.08 -1.48 -25.04
C ARG A 314 1.45 -0.42 -25.92
N GLY A 315 1.46 0.83 -25.46
CA GLY A 315 0.83 1.96 -26.16
C GLY A 315 -0.69 1.92 -26.01
N SER A 316 -1.15 1.56 -24.82
CA SER A 316 -2.58 1.51 -24.54
C SER A 316 -3.21 2.91 -24.56
N SER A 317 -4.49 2.99 -24.92
CA SER A 317 -5.17 4.29 -25.05
C SER A 317 -5.37 4.99 -23.70
N ASN A 318 -5.65 4.23 -22.65
CA ASN A 318 -5.92 4.77 -21.31
C ASN A 318 -4.70 4.72 -20.37
N GLY A 319 -3.66 3.95 -20.73
CA GLY A 319 -2.48 3.74 -19.92
C GLY A 319 -2.63 2.61 -18.90
N THR A 320 -1.48 2.03 -18.55
CA THR A 320 -1.32 1.13 -17.40
C THR A 320 -0.89 1.92 -16.18
N TYR A 321 -1.46 1.62 -15.01
CA TYR A 321 -1.17 2.35 -13.77
C TYR A 321 -0.65 1.42 -12.68
N LEU A 322 0.50 1.74 -12.09
CA LEU A 322 1.08 0.97 -10.97
C LEU A 322 0.75 1.68 -9.65
N ARG A 323 0.36 0.91 -8.63
CA ARG A 323 0.11 1.46 -7.29
C ARG A 323 1.39 2.08 -6.76
N VAL A 324 1.29 3.28 -6.23
CA VAL A 324 2.41 3.99 -5.62
C VAL A 324 2.70 3.34 -4.27
N ARG A 325 3.96 2.95 -4.06
CA ARG A 325 4.40 2.44 -2.75
C ARG A 325 4.48 3.62 -1.78
N SER A 326 3.95 3.47 -0.58
CA SER A 326 3.88 4.57 0.39
C SER A 326 5.27 5.15 0.68
N GLY A 327 5.40 6.47 0.64
CA GLY A 327 6.66 7.19 0.78
C GLY A 327 7.45 7.36 -0.53
N GLN A 328 6.96 6.86 -1.67
CA GLN A 328 7.60 7.05 -2.96
C GLN A 328 7.36 8.47 -3.51
N CYS A 329 8.40 9.06 -4.09
CA CYS A 329 8.32 10.30 -4.86
C CYS A 329 7.78 10.04 -6.27
N VAL A 330 6.70 10.74 -6.62
CA VAL A 330 6.10 10.73 -7.96
C VAL A 330 6.59 11.96 -8.72
N PRO A 331 7.31 11.80 -9.84
CA PRO A 331 7.92 12.92 -10.55
C PRO A 331 6.91 13.93 -11.09
N PHE A 332 7.34 15.19 -11.21
CA PHE A 332 6.58 16.17 -12.00
C PHE A 332 6.37 15.68 -13.44
N GLY A 333 5.22 16.02 -14.02
CA GLY A 333 4.78 15.50 -15.33
C GLY A 333 3.98 14.19 -15.26
N SER A 334 4.02 13.49 -14.12
CA SER A 334 3.31 12.22 -13.94
C SER A 334 1.80 12.41 -13.80
N LEU A 335 1.05 11.37 -14.18
CA LEU A 335 -0.38 11.25 -13.91
C LEU A 335 -0.64 10.37 -12.67
N LEU A 336 -1.49 10.84 -11.77
CA LEU A 336 -1.96 10.13 -10.58
C LEU A 336 -3.45 9.84 -10.66
N LEU A 337 -3.83 8.58 -10.47
CA LEU A 337 -5.22 8.15 -10.28
C LEU A 337 -5.46 7.93 -8.79
N ILE A 338 -6.42 8.67 -8.22
CA ILE A 338 -6.80 8.60 -6.81
C ILE A 338 -8.32 8.58 -6.72
N GLY A 339 -8.88 7.48 -6.20
CA GLY A 339 -10.32 7.23 -6.35
C GLY A 339 -10.67 7.09 -7.82
N GLN A 340 -11.61 7.90 -8.31
CA GLN A 340 -11.99 7.98 -9.72
C GLN A 340 -11.38 9.20 -10.43
N GLN A 341 -10.52 9.96 -9.76
CA GLN A 341 -10.02 11.24 -10.25
C GLN A 341 -8.59 11.10 -10.77
N LEU A 342 -8.34 11.71 -11.93
CA LEU A 342 -7.02 11.75 -12.55
C LEU A 342 -6.37 13.12 -12.35
N PHE A 343 -5.14 13.15 -11.86
CA PHE A 343 -4.40 14.38 -11.59
C PHE A 343 -3.10 14.42 -12.37
N HIS A 344 -2.76 15.58 -12.92
CA HIS A 344 -1.44 15.84 -13.47
C HIS A 344 -0.59 16.58 -12.43
N VAL A 345 0.52 15.97 -12.04
CA VAL A 345 1.46 16.52 -11.06
C VAL A 345 2.33 17.57 -11.74
N ARG A 346 2.24 18.84 -11.32
CA ARG A 346 2.99 19.95 -11.91
C ARG A 346 3.85 20.66 -10.88
N GLN A 347 4.98 21.16 -11.36
CA GLN A 347 5.75 22.15 -10.64
C GLN A 347 4.99 23.49 -10.69
N SER A 348 4.86 24.14 -9.53
CA SER A 348 4.26 25.48 -9.42
C SER A 348 5.30 26.58 -9.56
#